data_AF-A0A7Y2TNQ0-F1
#
_entry.id   AF-A0A7Y2TNQ0-F1
#
_cell.length_a   1.000
_cell.length_b   1.000
_cell.length_c   1.000
_cell.angle_alpha   90.00
_cell.angle_beta   90.00
_cell.angle_gamma   90.00
#
_symmetry.space_group_name_H-M   'P 1'
#
loop_
_entity.id
_entity.type
_entity.pdbx_description
1 polymer ?
#
loop_
_entity_poly.entity_id
_entity_poly.type
_entity_poly.pdbx_seq_one_letter_code
_entity_poly.pdbx_strand_id
1 'polypeptide(L)'
;SRTLQVFLQKTDKDNNEENWRPSVLCLSKDSFERYGALELMKWISHRYGFGTFIHFEKAYFSNESKKIAEKKLEKLIKIASISKSNIFLETIISPSNTAAIVQAMQQPGISGKANNMMLFEYKKGQHEWLSTIIDNYSILKTANYDLGILATSDKGFGYKRDIHIWIRKVDYENANLMILISYIILGHPDWKNGQIKIFATFKKEDLLKEQSNLIELTSTGRIPISANNIHVLPLDENKNRTDLINEYSADADLTLIGFHESIMKSENPIEFFEGYNALGNILFIHTLTSKFIK
;
A
#
# COMPACT_ATOMS: atom_id res chain seq x y z
N SER A 1 -7.11 -21.13 -18.58
CA SER A 1 -7.28 -21.35 -20.04
C SER A 1 -6.77 -20.13 -20.79
N ARG A 2 -5.85 -20.30 -21.74
CA ARG A 2 -5.24 -19.22 -22.56
C ARG A 2 -6.28 -18.38 -23.30
N THR A 3 -7.43 -18.98 -23.62
CA THR A 3 -8.57 -18.33 -24.27
C THR A 3 -9.23 -17.28 -23.37
N LEU A 4 -9.23 -17.47 -22.04
CA LEU A 4 -9.81 -16.53 -21.08
C LEU A 4 -8.92 -15.28 -20.92
N GLN A 5 -7.60 -15.45 -20.85
CA GLN A 5 -6.66 -14.33 -20.79
C GLN A 5 -6.72 -13.46 -22.06
N VAL A 6 -6.78 -14.07 -23.24
CA VAL A 6 -6.92 -13.34 -24.51
C VAL A 6 -8.29 -12.66 -24.64
N PHE A 7 -9.36 -13.27 -24.12
CA PHE A 7 -10.70 -12.67 -24.09
C PHE A 7 -10.76 -11.44 -23.17
N LEU A 8 -10.22 -11.56 -21.95
CA LEU A 8 -10.15 -10.46 -21.00
C LEU A 8 -9.32 -9.27 -21.54
N GLN A 9 -8.19 -9.53 -22.19
CA GLN A 9 -7.38 -8.49 -22.87
C GLN A 9 -8.14 -7.75 -23.99
N LYS A 10 -9.07 -8.42 -24.69
CA LYS A 10 -9.90 -7.78 -25.71
C LYS A 10 -11.03 -6.95 -25.11
N THR A 11 -11.55 -7.36 -23.94
CA THR A 11 -12.65 -6.68 -23.24
C THR A 11 -12.20 -5.35 -22.62
N ASP A 12 -10.91 -5.20 -22.33
CA ASP A 12 -10.31 -3.95 -21.84
C ASP A 12 -10.39 -2.77 -22.82
N LYS A 13 -10.58 -3.04 -24.13
CA LYS A 13 -10.73 -1.97 -25.13
C LYS A 13 -12.11 -1.31 -25.14
N ASP A 14 -13.13 -1.93 -24.52
CA ASP A 14 -14.53 -1.51 -24.65
C ASP A 14 -15.11 -0.78 -23.43
N ASN A 15 -14.36 -0.58 -22.34
CA ASN A 15 -14.84 0.17 -21.17
C ASN A 15 -14.22 1.57 -21.08
N ASN A 16 -14.92 2.55 -21.64
CA ASN A 16 -14.78 3.95 -21.29
C ASN A 16 -14.93 4.13 -19.76
N GLU A 17 -14.03 4.93 -19.18
CA GLU A 17 -13.98 5.55 -17.84
C GLU A 17 -15.06 5.18 -16.78
N GLU A 18 -14.65 4.80 -15.55
CA GLU A 18 -14.94 5.59 -14.32
C GLU A 18 -14.75 4.93 -12.93
N ASN A 19 -14.30 3.68 -12.78
CA ASN A 19 -14.07 3.12 -11.43
C ASN A 19 -12.68 2.52 -11.24
N TRP A 20 -11.83 3.23 -10.49
CA TRP A 20 -10.54 2.69 -10.04
C TRP A 20 -10.78 1.43 -9.21
N ARG A 21 -9.98 0.40 -9.47
CA ARG A 21 -10.04 -0.90 -8.81
C ARG A 21 -8.61 -1.35 -8.53
N PRO A 22 -8.24 -1.75 -7.30
CA PRO A 22 -6.85 -2.14 -7.04
C PRO A 22 -6.53 -3.44 -7.76
N SER A 23 -5.49 -3.41 -8.60
CA SER A 23 -4.80 -4.58 -9.10
C SER A 23 -3.37 -4.49 -8.63
N VAL A 24 -3.14 -5.05 -7.43
CA VAL A 24 -1.91 -4.86 -6.67
C VAL A 24 -0.94 -6.00 -6.97
N LEU A 25 0.29 -5.62 -7.27
CA LEU A 25 1.41 -6.53 -7.41
C LEU A 25 2.31 -6.39 -6.19
N CYS A 26 2.44 -7.43 -5.38
CA CYS A 26 3.34 -7.45 -4.24
C CYS A 26 4.61 -8.23 -4.56
N LEU A 27 5.77 -7.65 -4.26
CA LEU A 27 7.06 -8.33 -4.34
C LEU A 27 7.68 -8.43 -2.94
N SER A 28 7.95 -9.66 -2.49
CA SER A 28 8.52 -9.92 -1.17
C SER A 28 9.68 -10.90 -1.24
N LYS A 29 10.81 -10.57 -0.60
CA LYS A 29 11.93 -11.48 -0.39
C LYS A 29 11.83 -12.29 0.91
N ASP A 30 11.02 -11.82 1.86
CA ASP A 30 10.91 -12.31 3.25
C ASP A 30 9.54 -12.96 3.52
N SER A 31 8.95 -13.63 2.53
CA SER A 31 7.53 -14.06 2.58
C SER A 31 7.20 -15.11 3.64
N PHE A 32 8.20 -15.72 4.28
CA PHE A 32 7.99 -16.72 5.34
C PHE A 32 8.45 -16.21 6.72
N GLU A 33 9.18 -15.10 6.74
CA GLU A 33 9.67 -14.38 7.90
C GLU A 33 8.68 -13.28 8.28
N ARG A 34 7.92 -12.75 7.31
CA ARG A 34 6.96 -11.67 7.47
C ARG A 34 5.68 -11.97 6.69
N TYR A 35 4.56 -11.89 7.40
CA TYR A 35 3.24 -12.13 6.82
C TYR A 35 2.44 -10.85 6.58
N GLY A 36 3.01 -9.67 6.90
CA GLY A 36 2.28 -8.40 6.87
C GLY A 36 1.76 -8.06 5.48
N ALA A 37 2.62 -8.14 4.47
CA ALA A 37 2.23 -7.95 3.08
C ALA A 37 1.22 -9.00 2.59
N LEU A 38 1.40 -10.27 2.97
CA LEU A 38 0.50 -11.34 2.55
C LEU A 38 -0.91 -11.14 3.13
N GLU A 39 -1.01 -10.74 4.39
CA GLU A 39 -2.28 -10.38 5.05
C GLU A 39 -2.93 -9.15 4.42
N LEU A 40 -2.15 -8.11 4.13
CA LEU A 40 -2.66 -6.92 3.45
C LEU A 40 -3.20 -7.26 2.05
N MET A 41 -2.46 -8.07 1.28
CA MET A 41 -2.89 -8.55 -0.03
C MET A 41 -4.16 -9.40 0.03
N LYS A 42 -4.34 -10.18 1.12
CA LYS A 42 -5.56 -10.97 1.35
C LYS A 42 -6.77 -10.06 1.51
N TRP A 43 -6.64 -9.00 2.30
CA TRP A 43 -7.73 -8.05 2.52
C TRP A 43 -8.06 -7.27 1.24
N ILE A 44 -7.05 -6.78 0.52
CA ILE A 44 -7.23 -6.06 -0.74
C ILE A 44 -7.95 -6.94 -1.78
N SER A 45 -7.59 -8.22 -1.85
CA SER A 45 -8.09 -9.16 -2.88
C SER A 45 -9.40 -9.86 -2.51
N HIS A 46 -10.07 -9.44 -1.42
CA HIS A 46 -11.20 -10.19 -0.88
C HIS A 46 -12.46 -10.15 -1.76
N ARG A 47 -12.88 -8.94 -2.13
CA ARG A 47 -14.12 -8.68 -2.90
C ARG A 47 -13.86 -7.83 -4.12
N TYR A 48 -13.25 -6.67 -3.91
CA TYR A 48 -13.14 -5.63 -4.92
C TYR A 48 -11.74 -5.55 -5.55
N GLY A 49 -10.66 -6.01 -4.92
CA GLY A 49 -9.32 -5.97 -5.54
C GLY A 49 -8.93 -7.25 -6.24
N PHE A 50 -7.81 -7.17 -6.95
CA PHE A 50 -7.01 -8.32 -7.37
C PHE A 50 -5.61 -8.17 -6.80
N GLY A 51 -5.01 -9.29 -6.42
CA GLY A 51 -3.66 -9.30 -5.88
C GLY A 51 -2.84 -10.42 -6.49
N THR A 52 -1.67 -10.05 -6.98
CA THR A 52 -0.60 -10.99 -7.33
C THR A 52 0.51 -10.82 -6.30
N PHE A 53 0.84 -11.88 -5.57
CA PHE A 53 1.93 -11.89 -4.60
C PHE A 53 3.06 -12.76 -5.13
N ILE A 54 4.21 -12.13 -5.34
CA ILE A 54 5.42 -12.75 -5.87
C ILE A 54 6.45 -12.88 -4.77
N HIS A 55 6.88 -14.11 -4.50
CA HIS A 55 8.08 -14.33 -3.70
C HIS A 55 9.33 -14.24 -4.58
N PHE A 56 10.28 -13.42 -4.15
CA PHE A 56 11.55 -13.21 -4.81
C PHE A 56 12.65 -14.11 -4.20
N GLU A 57 13.10 -15.08 -5.00
CA GLU A 57 14.30 -15.89 -4.72
C GLU A 57 15.54 -15.23 -5.33
N LYS A 58 16.45 -14.73 -4.49
CA LYS A 58 17.69 -14.10 -4.95
C LYS A 58 18.75 -15.14 -5.29
N ALA A 59 18.73 -15.61 -6.54
CA ALA A 59 19.69 -16.59 -7.05
C ALA A 59 19.83 -16.48 -8.58
N TYR A 60 20.89 -17.07 -9.12
CA TYR A 60 20.94 -17.39 -10.54
C TYR A 60 19.97 -18.54 -10.86
N PHE A 61 19.43 -18.54 -12.08
CA PHE A 61 18.55 -19.62 -12.51
C PHE A 61 19.33 -20.92 -12.67
N SER A 62 18.98 -21.94 -11.89
CA SER A 62 19.59 -23.27 -11.91
C SER A 62 18.53 -24.32 -11.56
N ASN A 63 18.86 -25.61 -11.75
CA ASN A 63 17.98 -26.70 -11.33
C ASN A 63 17.71 -26.69 -9.81
N GLU A 64 18.67 -26.20 -9.03
CA GLU A 64 18.54 -26.11 -7.57
C GLU A 64 17.62 -24.95 -7.17
N SER A 65 17.89 -23.73 -7.65
CA SER A 65 17.07 -22.55 -7.33
C SER A 65 15.64 -22.71 -7.84
N LYS A 66 15.46 -23.36 -8.99
CA LYS A 66 14.13 -23.75 -9.50
C LYS A 66 13.36 -24.61 -8.50
N LYS A 67 13.97 -25.68 -7.97
CA LYS A 67 13.33 -26.56 -6.98
C LYS A 67 13.03 -25.83 -5.68
N ILE A 68 13.89 -24.90 -5.26
CA ILE A 68 13.66 -24.07 -4.06
C ILE A 68 12.44 -23.17 -4.29
N ALA A 69 12.38 -22.48 -5.42
CA ALA A 69 11.26 -21.62 -5.77
C ALA A 69 9.93 -22.41 -5.87
N GLU A 70 9.92 -23.57 -6.53
CA GLU A 70 8.74 -24.45 -6.63
C GLU A 70 8.23 -24.87 -5.24
N LYS A 71 9.12 -25.30 -4.33
CA LYS A 71 8.75 -25.64 -2.95
C LYS A 71 8.19 -24.44 -2.17
N LYS A 72 8.77 -23.26 -2.36
CA LYS A 72 8.29 -22.02 -1.74
C LYS A 72 6.91 -21.65 -2.26
N LEU A 73 6.66 -21.81 -3.57
CA LEU A 73 5.35 -21.60 -4.18
C LEU A 73 4.31 -22.55 -3.58
N GLU A 74 4.60 -23.85 -3.49
CA GLU A 74 3.72 -24.83 -2.86
C GLU A 74 3.38 -24.46 -1.41
N LYS A 75 4.38 -24.00 -0.65
CA LYS A 75 4.19 -23.54 0.73
C LYS A 75 3.28 -22.31 0.80
N LEU A 76 3.46 -21.33 -0.09
CA LEU A 76 2.58 -20.16 -0.18
C LEU A 76 1.14 -20.56 -0.52
N ILE A 77 0.94 -21.45 -1.48
CA ILE A 77 -0.38 -21.95 -1.88
C ILE A 77 -1.06 -22.64 -0.69
N LYS A 78 -0.32 -23.44 0.08
CA LYS A 78 -0.84 -24.07 1.29
C LYS A 78 -1.29 -23.04 2.33
N ILE A 79 -0.48 -22.00 2.58
CA ILE A 79 -0.82 -20.92 3.51
C ILE A 79 -2.08 -20.17 3.05
N ALA A 80 -2.16 -19.79 1.77
CA ALA A 80 -3.30 -19.07 1.21
C ALA A 80 -4.58 -19.92 1.21
N SER A 81 -4.48 -21.23 0.99
CA SER A 81 -5.62 -22.15 1.06
C SER A 81 -6.20 -22.20 2.48
N ILE A 82 -5.34 -22.26 3.51
CA ILE A 82 -5.76 -22.27 4.92
C ILE A 82 -6.45 -20.94 5.28
N SER A 83 -5.91 -19.81 4.81
CA SER A 83 -6.47 -18.47 5.09
C SER A 83 -7.62 -18.07 4.16
N LYS A 84 -8.04 -18.94 3.24
CA LYS A 84 -9.09 -18.70 2.22
C LYS A 84 -8.84 -17.41 1.41
N SER A 85 -7.58 -17.20 1.04
CA SER A 85 -7.14 -16.03 0.30
C SER A 85 -7.34 -16.19 -1.21
N ASN A 86 -7.84 -15.15 -1.88
CA ASN A 86 -8.04 -15.11 -3.34
C ASN A 86 -6.84 -14.48 -4.09
N ILE A 87 -5.66 -14.45 -3.46
CA ILE A 87 -4.43 -13.92 -4.06
C ILE A 87 -3.88 -14.93 -5.07
N PHE A 88 -3.42 -14.44 -6.22
CA PHE A 88 -2.59 -15.23 -7.13
C PHE A 88 -1.15 -15.24 -6.65
N LEU A 89 -0.57 -16.43 -6.54
CA LEU A 89 0.75 -16.65 -5.96
C LEU A 89 1.74 -17.08 -7.03
N GLU A 90 2.94 -16.50 -6.99
CA GLU A 90 4.02 -16.84 -7.90
C GLU A 90 5.38 -16.69 -7.20
N THR A 91 6.42 -17.24 -7.83
CA THR A 91 7.80 -17.07 -7.41
C THR A 91 8.63 -16.62 -8.60
N ILE A 92 9.55 -15.68 -8.40
CA ILE A 92 10.56 -15.32 -9.39
C ILE A 92 11.96 -15.62 -8.86
N ILE A 93 12.85 -16.05 -9.74
CA ILE A 93 14.27 -16.26 -9.46
C ILE A 93 15.02 -15.17 -10.20
N SER A 94 15.78 -14.36 -9.48
CA SER A 94 16.55 -13.28 -10.09
C SER A 94 17.85 -13.02 -9.32
N PRO A 95 18.98 -12.72 -9.98
CA PRO A 95 20.26 -12.55 -9.29
C PRO A 95 20.37 -11.21 -8.53
N SER A 96 19.53 -10.23 -8.84
CA SER A 96 19.58 -8.90 -8.22
C SER A 96 18.21 -8.35 -7.88
N ASN A 97 18.19 -7.48 -6.87
CA ASN A 97 16.97 -6.85 -6.39
C ASN A 97 16.29 -5.99 -7.47
N THR A 98 17.06 -5.16 -8.18
CA THR A 98 16.57 -4.34 -9.29
C THR A 98 15.96 -5.18 -10.40
N ALA A 99 16.64 -6.26 -10.81
CA ALA A 99 16.11 -7.14 -11.86
C ALA A 99 14.81 -7.82 -11.43
N ALA A 100 14.70 -8.21 -10.15
CA ALA A 100 13.47 -8.76 -9.59
C ALA A 100 12.31 -7.76 -9.63
N ILE A 101 12.55 -6.50 -9.25
CA ILE A 101 11.55 -5.42 -9.34
C ILE A 101 11.09 -5.23 -10.79
N VAL A 102 12.02 -5.05 -11.72
CA VAL A 102 11.75 -4.86 -13.15
C VAL A 102 10.99 -6.04 -13.74
N GLN A 103 11.35 -7.28 -13.38
CA GLN A 103 10.69 -8.50 -13.86
C GLN A 103 9.27 -8.63 -13.28
N ALA A 104 9.08 -8.31 -12.01
CA ALA A 104 7.77 -8.34 -11.36
C ALA A 104 6.82 -7.33 -12.03
N MET A 105 7.26 -6.09 -12.21
CA MET A 105 6.42 -5.01 -12.79
C MET A 105 5.90 -5.31 -14.20
N GLN A 106 6.61 -6.16 -14.96
CA GLN A 106 6.23 -6.56 -16.30
C GLN A 106 5.23 -7.74 -16.31
N GLN A 107 4.92 -8.33 -15.15
CA GLN A 107 3.94 -9.40 -15.07
C GLN A 107 2.54 -8.86 -15.39
N PRO A 108 1.79 -9.54 -16.27
CA PRO A 108 0.43 -9.14 -16.59
C PRO A 108 -0.47 -9.27 -15.35
N GLY A 109 -1.47 -8.41 -15.25
CA GLY A 109 -2.50 -8.57 -14.24
C GLY A 109 -3.37 -9.80 -14.54
N ILE A 110 -3.71 -10.53 -13.49
CA ILE A 110 -4.49 -11.78 -13.59
C ILE A 110 -5.96 -11.55 -13.94
N SER A 111 -6.44 -10.31 -13.80
CA SER A 111 -7.84 -9.94 -13.93
C SER A 111 -8.26 -9.54 -15.35
N GLY A 112 -7.32 -9.58 -16.30
CA GLY A 112 -7.49 -8.95 -17.59
C GLY A 112 -6.90 -7.55 -17.64
N LYS A 113 -7.04 -6.80 -16.53
CA LYS A 113 -6.55 -5.43 -16.39
C LYS A 113 -5.06 -5.41 -16.01
N ALA A 114 -4.37 -4.37 -16.44
CA ALA A 114 -3.00 -4.11 -16.00
C ALA A 114 -2.95 -3.89 -14.48
N ASN A 115 -1.85 -4.33 -13.85
CA ASN A 115 -1.59 -3.97 -12.46
C ASN A 115 -1.37 -2.45 -12.37
N ASN A 116 -1.87 -1.84 -11.30
CA ASN A 116 -1.87 -0.38 -11.12
C ASN A 116 -1.21 0.08 -9.82
N MET A 117 -0.83 -0.85 -8.95
CA MET A 117 -0.14 -0.55 -7.71
C MET A 117 0.90 -1.61 -7.40
N MET A 118 2.10 -1.18 -6.98
CA MET A 118 3.15 -2.07 -6.49
C MET A 118 3.27 -1.95 -4.97
N LEU A 119 3.27 -3.10 -4.29
CA LEU A 119 3.36 -3.19 -2.84
C LEU A 119 4.67 -3.87 -2.42
N PHE A 120 5.40 -3.21 -1.54
CA PHE A 120 6.57 -3.78 -0.88
C PHE A 120 6.39 -3.82 0.63
N GLU A 121 7.18 -4.64 1.29
CA GLU A 121 7.25 -4.71 2.76
C GLU A 121 8.69 -4.67 3.24
N TYR A 122 8.94 -3.94 4.33
CA TYR A 122 10.21 -3.94 5.05
C TYR A 122 9.96 -3.96 6.57
N LYS A 123 10.97 -4.37 7.34
CA LYS A 123 10.94 -4.24 8.81
C LYS A 123 11.34 -2.83 9.20
N LYS A 124 10.60 -2.19 10.10
CA LYS A 124 11.08 -0.97 10.76
C LYS A 124 12.46 -1.22 11.39
N GLY A 125 13.39 -0.30 11.18
CA GLY A 125 14.80 -0.40 11.59
C GLY A 125 15.70 -1.22 10.65
N GLN A 126 15.19 -1.74 9.52
CA GLN A 126 16.01 -2.39 8.48
C GLN A 126 15.93 -1.63 7.17
N HIS A 127 17.07 -1.17 6.66
CA HIS A 127 17.07 -0.20 5.56
C HIS A 127 17.48 -0.80 4.22
N GLU A 128 18.21 -1.91 4.17
CA GLU A 128 18.75 -2.48 2.93
C GLU A 128 17.69 -2.66 1.82
N TRP A 129 16.54 -3.24 2.16
CA TRP A 129 15.44 -3.43 1.20
C TRP A 129 14.69 -2.13 0.91
N LEU A 130 14.52 -1.26 1.90
CA LEU A 130 13.91 0.05 1.72
C LEU A 130 14.75 0.92 0.76
N SER A 131 16.08 0.98 0.97
CA SER A 131 17.03 1.66 0.09
C SER A 131 16.92 1.14 -1.34
N THR A 132 16.87 -0.18 -1.51
CA THR A 132 16.64 -0.79 -2.82
C THR A 132 15.34 -0.27 -3.47
N ILE A 133 14.22 -0.21 -2.74
CA ILE A 133 12.95 0.29 -3.28
C ILE A 133 13.08 1.75 -3.71
N ILE A 134 13.70 2.58 -2.87
CA ILE A 134 13.92 4.01 -3.12
C ILE A 134 14.81 4.21 -4.35
N ASP A 135 15.93 3.50 -4.44
CA ASP A 135 16.88 3.59 -5.57
C ASP A 135 16.22 3.22 -6.91
N ASN A 136 15.22 2.34 -6.86
CA ASN A 136 14.47 1.87 -8.04
C ASN A 136 13.15 2.64 -8.27
N TYR A 137 12.89 3.72 -7.53
CA TYR A 137 11.66 4.50 -7.64
C TYR A 137 11.42 5.06 -9.05
N SER A 138 12.46 5.49 -9.77
CA SER A 138 12.34 6.00 -11.14
C SER A 138 11.76 4.98 -12.13
N ILE A 139 12.09 3.70 -11.94
CA ILE A 139 11.54 2.58 -12.72
C ILE A 139 10.06 2.41 -12.40
N LEU A 140 9.70 2.37 -11.11
CA LEU A 140 8.31 2.26 -10.64
C LEU A 140 7.42 3.35 -11.24
N LYS A 141 7.91 4.60 -11.20
CA LYS A 141 7.25 5.76 -11.78
C LYS A 141 7.04 5.61 -13.30
N THR A 142 8.05 5.14 -14.02
CA THR A 142 7.98 4.99 -15.49
C THR A 142 6.89 4.00 -15.92
N ALA A 143 6.58 3.02 -15.09
CA ALA A 143 5.53 2.04 -15.35
C ALA A 143 4.12 2.50 -14.91
N ASN A 144 3.96 3.75 -14.43
CA ASN A 144 2.69 4.32 -13.96
C ASN A 144 2.02 3.53 -12.82
N TYR A 145 2.81 2.95 -11.92
CA TYR A 145 2.28 2.27 -10.72
C TYR A 145 2.14 3.25 -9.56
N ASP A 146 1.02 3.17 -8.85
CA ASP A 146 0.93 3.69 -7.49
C ASP A 146 1.86 2.83 -6.58
N LEU A 147 2.44 3.42 -5.54
CA LEU A 147 3.43 2.76 -4.69
C LEU A 147 2.93 2.63 -3.26
N GLY A 148 2.87 1.39 -2.77
CA GLY A 148 2.68 1.07 -1.36
C GLY A 148 3.95 0.50 -0.74
N ILE A 149 4.38 1.05 0.38
CA ILE A 149 5.49 0.51 1.18
C ILE A 149 4.97 0.23 2.59
N LEU A 150 4.82 -1.04 2.93
CA LEU A 150 4.41 -1.51 4.24
C LEU A 150 5.64 -1.60 5.16
N ALA A 151 5.70 -0.70 6.14
CA ALA A 151 6.63 -0.80 7.25
C ALA A 151 6.01 -1.66 8.35
N THR A 152 6.57 -2.84 8.58
CA THR A 152 6.11 -3.76 9.62
C THR A 152 6.84 -3.55 10.94
N SER A 153 6.09 -3.66 12.03
CA SER A 153 6.62 -3.67 13.39
C SER A 153 6.27 -4.97 14.11
N ASP A 154 6.89 -5.21 15.25
CA ASP A 154 6.59 -6.38 16.07
C ASP A 154 5.17 -6.31 16.70
N LYS A 155 4.51 -5.14 16.69
CA LYS A 155 3.08 -4.99 17.08
C LYS A 155 2.12 -5.60 16.05
N GLY A 156 2.55 -5.75 14.79
CA GLY A 156 1.71 -6.22 13.70
C GLY A 156 0.47 -5.34 13.47
N PHE A 157 -0.65 -5.98 13.11
CA PHE A 157 -1.95 -5.32 12.88
C PHE A 157 -2.88 -5.38 14.11
N GLY A 158 -2.34 -5.64 15.30
CA GLY A 158 -3.07 -5.72 16.57
C GLY A 158 -4.43 -6.44 16.48
N TYR A 159 -5.48 -5.75 16.94
CA TYR A 159 -6.85 -6.25 16.99
C TYR A 159 -7.68 -5.89 15.76
N LYS A 160 -7.09 -5.22 14.76
CA LYS A 160 -7.73 -4.85 13.48
C LYS A 160 -9.00 -4.00 13.70
N ARG A 161 -8.88 -3.01 14.58
CA ARG A 161 -9.93 -2.09 15.03
C ARG A 161 -9.73 -0.69 14.47
N ASP A 162 -8.52 -0.16 14.46
CA ASP A 162 -8.29 1.25 14.12
C ASP A 162 -7.34 1.39 12.93
N ILE A 163 -7.88 1.90 11.82
CA ILE A 163 -7.09 2.37 10.67
C ILE A 163 -7.01 3.89 10.76
N HIS A 164 -5.81 4.43 10.98
CA HIS A 164 -5.57 5.87 11.02
C HIS A 164 -5.01 6.34 9.67
N ILE A 165 -5.53 7.44 9.13
CA ILE A 165 -5.06 8.02 7.86
C ILE A 165 -4.64 9.46 8.10
N TRP A 166 -3.42 9.82 7.70
CA TRP A 166 -2.91 11.18 7.86
C TRP A 166 -2.87 11.93 6.53
N ILE A 167 -3.77 12.89 6.36
CA ILE A 167 -3.91 13.68 5.13
C ILE A 167 -3.18 15.02 5.26
N ARG A 168 -2.81 15.61 4.12
CA ARG A 168 -2.16 16.93 4.04
C ARG A 168 -2.91 17.79 3.02
N LYS A 169 -2.93 19.11 3.25
CA LYS A 169 -3.52 20.09 2.32
C LYS A 169 -2.99 19.97 0.89
N VAL A 170 -1.69 19.73 0.77
CA VAL A 170 -0.98 19.72 -0.52
C VAL A 170 -1.08 18.37 -1.26
N ASP A 171 -1.77 17.39 -0.68
CA ASP A 171 -1.66 16.00 -1.12
C ASP A 171 -3.01 15.25 -0.99
N TYR A 172 -4.06 15.85 -1.54
CA TYR A 172 -5.38 15.23 -1.58
C TYR A 172 -5.43 14.00 -2.50
N GLU A 173 -4.53 13.90 -3.48
CA GLU A 173 -4.45 12.74 -4.37
C GLU A 173 -4.13 11.46 -3.59
N ASN A 174 -3.09 11.50 -2.75
CA ASN A 174 -2.77 10.39 -1.85
C ASN A 174 -3.90 10.14 -0.86
N ALA A 175 -4.57 11.19 -0.37
CA ALA A 175 -5.69 11.03 0.56
C ALA A 175 -6.79 10.14 -0.02
N ASN A 176 -7.18 10.35 -1.28
CA ASN A 176 -8.22 9.54 -1.93
C ASN A 176 -7.82 8.07 -2.04
N LEU A 177 -6.60 7.78 -2.49
CA LEU A 177 -6.11 6.40 -2.58
C LEU A 177 -6.01 5.74 -1.20
N MET A 178 -5.48 6.44 -0.18
CA MET A 178 -5.39 5.93 1.19
C MET A 178 -6.77 5.60 1.77
N ILE A 179 -7.75 6.49 1.58
CA ILE A 179 -9.13 6.28 2.06
C ILE A 179 -9.75 5.07 1.35
N LEU A 180 -9.58 4.98 0.03
CA LEU A 180 -10.10 3.87 -0.77
C LEU A 180 -9.50 2.53 -0.35
N ILE A 181 -8.17 2.43 -0.22
CA ILE A 181 -7.50 1.24 0.29
C ILE A 181 -8.02 0.87 1.68
N SER A 182 -8.22 1.86 2.55
CA SER A 182 -8.73 1.63 3.92
C SER A 182 -10.15 1.05 3.93
N TYR A 183 -11.05 1.53 3.08
CA TYR A 183 -12.38 0.93 2.94
C TYR A 183 -12.34 -0.49 2.39
N ILE A 184 -11.44 -0.77 1.44
CA ILE A 184 -11.26 -2.11 0.89
C ILE A 184 -10.78 -3.07 1.97
N ILE A 185 -9.83 -2.63 2.81
CA ILE A 185 -9.35 -3.40 3.97
C ILE A 185 -10.49 -3.64 4.97
N LEU A 186 -11.26 -2.61 5.34
CA LEU A 186 -12.43 -2.73 6.22
C LEU A 186 -13.51 -3.67 5.67
N GLY A 187 -13.59 -3.82 4.35
CA GLY A 187 -14.51 -4.76 3.70
C GLY A 187 -14.21 -6.24 3.95
N HIS A 188 -13.04 -6.57 4.53
CA HIS A 188 -12.66 -7.94 4.88
C HIS A 188 -13.19 -8.34 6.28
N PRO A 189 -13.67 -9.58 6.50
CA PRO A 189 -14.18 -10.06 7.79
C PRO A 189 -13.24 -9.91 8.99
N ASP A 190 -11.92 -9.97 8.76
CA ASP A 190 -10.90 -9.72 9.80
C ASP A 190 -11.03 -8.32 10.42
N TRP A 191 -11.56 -7.36 9.65
CA TRP A 191 -11.80 -5.97 10.04
C TRP A 191 -13.29 -5.68 10.26
N LYS A 192 -14.13 -6.69 10.54
CA LYS A 192 -15.59 -6.54 10.78
C LYS A 192 -15.97 -5.47 11.80
N ASN A 193 -15.03 -5.20 12.69
CA ASN A 193 -15.11 -4.35 13.86
C ASN A 193 -14.22 -3.10 13.70
N GLY A 194 -13.64 -2.91 12.52
CA GLY A 194 -12.71 -1.84 12.23
C GLY A 194 -13.42 -0.53 11.94
N GLN A 195 -12.69 0.57 12.17
CA GLN A 195 -13.10 1.93 11.82
C GLN A 195 -11.93 2.68 11.19
N ILE A 196 -12.25 3.71 10.41
CA ILE A 196 -11.28 4.65 9.85
C ILE A 196 -11.37 5.95 10.62
N LYS A 197 -10.21 6.45 11.06
CA LYS A 197 -10.05 7.80 11.59
C LYS A 197 -9.08 8.58 10.71
N ILE A 198 -9.48 9.77 10.29
CA ILE A 198 -8.64 10.65 9.49
C ILE A 198 -8.11 11.77 10.38
N PHE A 199 -6.82 12.03 10.27
CA PHE A 199 -6.15 13.12 10.96
C PHE A 199 -5.60 14.11 9.94
N ALA A 200 -5.84 15.39 10.20
CA ALA A 200 -5.28 16.49 9.42
C ALA A 200 -4.66 17.51 10.39
N THR A 201 -3.49 18.03 10.05
CA THR A 201 -2.77 19.01 10.88
C THR A 201 -2.64 20.32 10.16
N PHE A 202 -3.01 21.42 10.82
CA PHE A 202 -2.88 22.77 10.29
C PHE A 202 -2.29 23.71 11.33
N LYS A 203 -1.70 24.83 10.88
CA LYS A 203 -1.32 25.90 11.79
C LYS A 203 -2.55 26.39 12.55
N LYS A 204 -2.34 26.78 13.81
CA LYS A 204 -3.42 27.23 14.72
C LYS A 204 -4.26 28.38 14.13
N GLU A 205 -3.61 29.30 13.44
CA GLU A 205 -4.24 30.45 12.76
C GLU A 205 -5.18 30.05 11.60
N ASP A 206 -4.90 28.93 10.93
CA ASP A 206 -5.66 28.46 9.76
C ASP A 206 -6.71 27.40 10.09
N LEU A 207 -6.76 26.92 11.33
CA LEU A 207 -7.44 25.67 11.70
C LEU A 207 -8.94 25.66 11.35
N LEU A 208 -9.68 26.73 11.70
CA LEU A 208 -11.11 26.84 11.41
C LEU A 208 -11.41 26.90 9.90
N LYS A 209 -10.55 27.60 9.15
CA LYS A 209 -10.68 27.75 7.70
C LYS A 209 -10.42 26.41 7.02
N GLU A 210 -9.32 25.74 7.36
CA GLU A 210 -8.96 24.46 6.76
C GLU A 210 -9.90 23.33 7.16
N GLN A 211 -10.44 23.36 8.38
CA GLN A 211 -11.51 22.43 8.78
C GLN A 211 -12.77 22.63 7.91
N SER A 212 -13.20 23.87 7.68
CA SER A 212 -14.32 24.16 6.79
C SER A 212 -14.06 23.67 5.36
N ASN A 213 -12.86 23.91 4.83
CA ASN A 213 -12.45 23.42 3.52
C ASN A 213 -12.50 21.88 3.42
N LEU A 214 -12.00 21.17 4.44
CA LEU A 214 -12.06 19.71 4.48
C LEU A 214 -13.50 19.20 4.47
N ILE A 215 -14.39 19.83 5.24
CA ILE A 215 -15.81 19.48 5.27
C ILE A 215 -16.43 19.70 3.87
N GLU A 216 -16.12 20.80 3.19
CA GLU A 216 -16.57 21.04 1.82
C GLU A 216 -16.04 19.98 0.83
N LEU A 217 -14.77 19.58 0.97
CA LEU A 217 -14.20 18.51 0.13
C LEU A 217 -14.89 17.16 0.37
N THR A 218 -15.36 16.89 1.59
CA THR A 218 -16.17 15.69 1.86
C THR A 218 -17.58 15.81 1.28
N SER A 219 -18.25 16.97 1.42
CA SER A 219 -19.62 17.16 0.93
C SER A 219 -19.71 17.16 -0.59
N THR A 220 -18.67 17.61 -1.28
CA THR A 220 -18.53 17.57 -2.74
C THR A 220 -18.09 16.20 -3.27
N GLY A 221 -17.83 15.22 -2.40
CA GLY A 221 -17.38 13.87 -2.77
C GLY A 221 -15.93 13.78 -3.24
N ARG A 222 -15.17 14.89 -3.19
CA ARG A 222 -13.75 14.91 -3.57
C ARG A 222 -12.88 14.11 -2.60
N ILE A 223 -13.30 14.01 -1.34
CA ILE A 223 -12.74 13.12 -0.32
C ILE A 223 -13.87 12.15 0.09
N PRO A 224 -13.74 10.84 -0.19
CA PRO A 224 -14.85 9.90 -0.05
C PRO A 224 -15.04 9.42 1.40
N ILE A 225 -15.25 10.32 2.36
CA ILE A 225 -15.48 9.97 3.77
C ILE A 225 -16.41 10.97 4.48
N SER A 226 -17.10 10.49 5.51
CA SER A 226 -17.85 11.37 6.41
C SER A 226 -16.93 12.33 7.17
N ALA A 227 -17.33 13.60 7.25
CA ALA A 227 -16.68 14.61 8.07
C ALA A 227 -16.55 14.20 9.56
N ASN A 228 -17.45 13.35 10.07
CA ASN A 228 -17.40 12.86 11.46
C ASN A 228 -16.17 12.01 11.76
N ASN A 229 -15.53 11.44 10.73
CA ASN A 229 -14.32 10.64 10.88
C ASN A 229 -13.04 11.50 10.78
N ILE A 230 -13.17 12.83 10.57
CA ILE A 230 -12.04 13.75 10.40
C ILE A 230 -11.76 14.47 11.72
N HIS A 231 -10.54 14.29 12.21
CA HIS A 231 -9.97 14.95 13.38
C HIS A 231 -8.94 15.98 12.93
N VAL A 232 -9.25 17.26 13.15
CA VAL A 232 -8.33 18.36 12.84
C VAL A 232 -7.53 18.70 14.09
N LEU A 233 -6.21 18.64 13.97
CA LEU A 233 -5.27 18.88 15.06
C LEU A 233 -4.46 20.17 14.81
N PRO A 234 -4.25 21.02 15.82
CA PRO A 234 -3.35 22.16 15.71
C PRO A 234 -1.90 21.68 15.65
N LEU A 235 -1.14 22.22 14.70
CA LEU A 235 0.32 22.14 14.69
C LEU A 235 0.85 23.26 15.59
N ASP A 236 1.45 22.87 16.72
CA ASP A 236 2.13 23.78 17.64
C ASP A 236 3.53 24.14 17.11
N GLU A 237 4.08 25.30 17.49
CA GLU A 237 5.41 25.73 17.05
C GLU A 237 6.52 24.78 17.48
N ASN A 238 6.30 24.05 18.59
CA ASN A 238 7.27 23.13 19.19
C ASN A 238 7.12 21.67 18.72
N LYS A 239 6.06 21.33 17.99
CA LYS A 239 5.82 19.95 17.53
C LYS A 239 5.76 19.89 16.02
N ASN A 240 6.52 18.97 15.44
CA ASN A 240 6.38 18.68 14.03
C ASN A 240 5.22 17.68 13.80
N ARG A 241 4.84 17.50 12.54
CA ARG A 241 3.75 16.57 12.16
C ARG A 241 4.04 15.12 12.57
N THR A 242 5.29 14.70 12.51
CA THR A 242 5.70 13.33 12.88
C THR A 242 5.50 13.09 14.38
N ASP A 243 5.73 14.09 15.22
CA ASP A 243 5.46 14.01 16.66
C ASP A 243 3.97 13.78 16.94
N LEU A 244 3.10 14.54 16.26
CA LEU A 244 1.65 14.36 16.37
C LEU A 244 1.20 12.98 15.85
N ILE A 245 1.82 12.47 14.78
CA ILE A 245 1.55 11.12 14.29
C ILE A 245 1.90 10.07 15.34
N ASN A 246 3.08 10.18 15.97
CA ASN A 246 3.48 9.29 17.04
C ASN A 246 2.54 9.34 18.23
N GLU A 247 2.06 10.52 18.61
CA GLU A 247 1.17 10.71 19.74
C GLU A 247 -0.25 10.15 19.48
N TYR A 248 -0.86 10.50 18.35
CA TYR A 248 -2.28 10.20 18.08
C TYR A 248 -2.50 8.84 17.37
N SER A 249 -1.45 8.20 16.85
CA SER A 249 -1.52 6.89 16.17
C SER A 249 -0.71 5.78 16.87
N ALA A 250 -0.23 5.97 18.10
CA ALA A 250 0.54 4.96 18.84
C ALA A 250 -0.19 3.60 18.97
N ASP A 251 -1.52 3.66 19.12
CA ASP A 251 -2.41 2.51 19.33
C ASP A 251 -3.16 2.09 18.07
N ALA A 252 -2.89 2.71 16.92
CA ALA A 252 -3.51 2.32 15.66
C ALA A 252 -2.99 0.95 15.19
N ASP A 253 -3.89 0.11 14.70
CA ASP A 253 -3.56 -1.21 14.13
C ASP A 253 -2.91 -1.08 12.75
N LEU A 254 -3.26 -0.04 12.01
CA LEU A 254 -2.64 0.32 10.74
C LEU A 254 -2.68 1.85 10.57
N THR A 255 -1.54 2.45 10.25
CA THR A 255 -1.49 3.88 9.89
C THR A 255 -1.14 4.06 8.42
N LEU A 256 -1.90 4.88 7.69
CA LEU A 256 -1.61 5.25 6.30
C LEU A 256 -1.04 6.66 6.24
N ILE A 257 0.09 6.81 5.56
CA ILE A 257 0.79 8.09 5.42
C ILE A 257 1.15 8.32 3.94
N GLY A 258 0.65 9.42 3.39
CA GLY A 258 0.99 9.85 2.03
C GLY A 258 2.39 10.47 1.97
N PHE A 259 3.11 10.20 0.88
CA PHE A 259 4.37 10.89 0.58
C PHE A 259 4.40 11.38 -0.88
N HIS A 260 5.15 12.45 -1.10
CA HIS A 260 5.33 13.05 -2.42
C HIS A 260 6.65 12.56 -3.03
N GLU A 261 6.76 12.58 -4.36
CA GLU A 261 7.97 12.16 -5.09
C GLU A 261 9.24 12.88 -4.61
N SER A 262 9.12 14.12 -4.13
CA SER A 262 10.26 14.87 -3.60
C SER A 262 10.93 14.19 -2.41
N ILE A 263 10.22 13.36 -1.64
CA ILE A 263 10.80 12.55 -0.57
C ILE A 263 11.77 11.51 -1.15
N MET A 264 11.40 10.87 -2.26
CA MET A 264 12.24 9.85 -2.90
C MET A 264 13.50 10.44 -3.56
N LYS A 265 13.53 11.76 -3.76
CA LYS A 265 14.64 12.49 -4.39
C LYS A 265 15.44 13.35 -3.40
N SER A 266 15.11 13.30 -2.11
CA SER A 266 15.87 14.05 -1.11
C SER A 266 17.25 13.42 -0.88
N GLU A 267 18.14 14.15 -0.20
CA GLU A 267 19.48 13.64 0.12
C GLU A 267 19.43 12.45 1.09
N ASN A 268 18.44 12.42 1.99
CA ASN A 268 18.22 11.32 2.92
C ASN A 268 16.75 10.87 2.92
N PRO A 269 16.33 10.07 1.92
CA PRO A 269 14.94 9.67 1.76
C PRO A 269 14.48 8.72 2.88
N ILE A 270 15.40 7.97 3.48
CA ILE A 270 15.14 6.98 4.53
C ILE A 270 14.63 7.66 5.80
N GLU A 271 15.13 8.84 6.13
CA GLU A 271 14.74 9.59 7.34
C GLU A 271 13.22 9.81 7.44
N PHE A 272 12.56 10.05 6.29
CA PHE A 272 11.10 10.17 6.24
C PHE A 272 10.39 8.92 6.75
N PHE A 273 10.93 7.73 6.49
CA PHE A 273 10.31 6.45 6.83
C PHE A 273 10.60 5.98 8.27
N GLU A 274 11.60 6.56 8.93
CA GLU A 274 12.06 6.14 10.27
C GLU A 274 11.44 6.93 11.43
N GLY A 275 10.90 8.13 11.20
CA GLY A 275 10.43 9.02 12.26
C GLY A 275 9.26 8.51 13.13
N TYR A 276 8.73 7.31 12.89
CA TYR A 276 7.46 6.82 13.44
C TYR A 276 7.61 5.70 14.47
N ASN A 277 8.54 5.83 15.42
CA ASN A 277 8.93 4.74 16.32
C ASN A 277 7.80 4.23 17.24
N ALA A 278 6.81 5.07 17.60
CA ALA A 278 5.72 4.67 18.48
C ALA A 278 4.67 3.77 17.79
N LEU A 279 4.58 3.86 16.46
CA LEU A 279 3.50 3.26 15.68
C LEU A 279 3.67 1.75 15.48
N GLY A 280 2.54 1.07 15.29
CA GLY A 280 2.45 -0.27 14.72
C GLY A 280 2.86 -0.34 13.25
N ASN A 281 2.13 -1.13 12.47
CA ASN A 281 2.33 -1.20 11.02
C ASN A 281 1.94 0.12 10.34
N ILE A 282 2.74 0.55 9.35
CA ILE A 282 2.51 1.77 8.58
C ILE A 282 2.50 1.41 7.10
N LEU A 283 1.47 1.82 6.37
CA LEU A 283 1.43 1.74 4.92
C LEU A 283 1.68 3.13 4.33
N PHE A 284 2.88 3.33 3.80
CA PHE A 284 3.22 4.54 3.07
C PHE A 284 2.67 4.46 1.65
N ILE A 285 1.98 5.50 1.20
CA ILE A 285 1.32 5.54 -0.10
C ILE A 285 1.82 6.72 -0.92
N HIS A 286 2.07 6.46 -2.20
CA HIS A 286 2.26 7.48 -3.21
C HIS A 286 1.46 7.13 -4.47
N THR A 287 0.65 8.08 -4.95
CA THR A 287 -0.08 8.01 -6.22
C THR A 287 0.52 8.99 -7.21
N LEU A 288 0.51 8.61 -8.49
CA LEU A 288 0.94 9.49 -9.60
C LEU A 288 -0.20 10.36 -10.14
N THR A 289 -1.44 9.98 -9.85
CA THR A 289 -2.64 10.68 -10.30
C THR A 289 -3.72 10.70 -9.23
N SER A 290 -4.50 11.77 -9.19
CA SER A 290 -5.77 11.83 -8.45
C SER A 290 -6.68 10.65 -8.82
N LYS A 291 -7.17 9.92 -7.81
CA LYS A 291 -8.21 8.91 -7.98
C LYS A 291 -9.54 9.49 -7.52
N PHE A 292 -10.56 9.41 -8.35
CA PHE A 292 -11.93 9.78 -8.01
C PHE A 292 -12.82 8.54 -8.08
N ILE A 293 -13.86 8.52 -7.26
CA ILE A 293 -14.97 7.58 -7.35
C ILE A 293 -16.19 8.41 -7.75
N LYS A 294 -16.95 7.94 -8.74
CA LYS A 294 -18.30 8.44 -9.01
C LYS A 294 -19.31 7.41 -8.55
#